data_AF-A0A7S3B9X7-F1
#
_entry.id   AF-A0A7S3B9X7-F1
#
_cell.length_a   1.000
_cell.length_b   1.000
_cell.length_c   1.000
_cell.angle_alpha   90.00
_cell.angle_beta   90.00
_cell.angle_gamma   90.00
#
_symmetry.space_group_name_H-M   'P 1'
#
loop_
_entity.id
_entity.type
_entity.pdbx_description
1 polymer ?
#
loop_
_entity_poly.entity_id
_entity_poly.type
_entity_poly.pdbx_seq_one_letter_code
_entity_poly.pdbx_strand_id
1 'polypeptide(L)'
;MHLGVARLRSACAVPSVLISLSHTCVLVLRQDDKREQREHELRMEQARSAAQAELLKAVMGSKQQPPAAQSASAAPEQPSPGTRIEKLKSLLNRGLISEEEFNSKKVSILAEC
;
A
#
# COMPACT_ATOMS: atom_id res chain seq x y z
N MET A 1 -76.63 -27.28 -21.05
CA MET A 1 -75.33 -27.98 -21.10
C MET A 1 -74.22 -26.97 -20.78
N HIS A 2 -73.91 -26.75 -19.50
CA HIS A 2 -72.82 -25.85 -19.06
C HIS A 2 -71.53 -26.68 -18.90
N LEU A 3 -70.53 -26.46 -19.75
CA LEU A 3 -69.21 -27.06 -19.62
C LEU A 3 -68.30 -26.08 -18.87
N GLY A 4 -67.87 -26.50 -17.67
CA GLY A 4 -67.04 -25.72 -16.76
C GLY A 4 -65.60 -25.59 -17.26
N VAL A 5 -65.09 -24.35 -17.25
CA VAL A 5 -63.68 -24.04 -17.53
C VAL A 5 -62.87 -24.28 -16.26
N ALA A 6 -62.20 -25.44 -16.19
CA ALA A 6 -61.25 -25.74 -15.12
C ALA A 6 -59.98 -24.90 -15.32
N ARG A 7 -59.76 -23.90 -14.46
CA ARG A 7 -58.50 -23.17 -14.34
C ARG A 7 -57.42 -24.13 -13.81
N LEU A 8 -56.55 -24.61 -14.69
CA LEU A 8 -55.34 -25.33 -14.32
C LEU A 8 -54.36 -24.33 -13.69
N ARG A 9 -54.32 -24.28 -12.35
CA ARG A 9 -53.29 -23.55 -11.61
C ARG A 9 -51.97 -24.30 -11.77
N SER A 10 -51.16 -23.86 -12.72
CA SER A 10 -49.77 -24.28 -12.87
C SER A 10 -48.94 -23.72 -11.70
N ALA A 11 -48.89 -24.47 -10.60
CA ALA A 11 -47.89 -24.25 -9.57
C ALA A 11 -46.60 -24.93 -10.03
N CYS A 12 -45.72 -24.18 -10.69
CA CYS A 12 -44.31 -24.56 -10.77
C CYS A 12 -43.74 -24.47 -9.35
N ALA A 13 -43.87 -25.56 -8.58
CA ALA A 13 -43.15 -25.75 -7.35
C ALA A 13 -41.68 -25.95 -7.71
N VAL A 14 -40.94 -24.84 -7.79
CA VAL A 14 -39.49 -24.89 -7.90
C VAL A 14 -38.99 -25.50 -6.59
N PRO A 15 -38.24 -26.61 -6.61
CA PRO A 15 -37.77 -27.24 -5.38
C PRO A 15 -36.84 -26.28 -4.63
N SER A 16 -37.19 -25.95 -3.39
CA SER A 16 -36.46 -25.06 -2.47
C SER A 16 -35.01 -25.49 -2.18
N VAL A 17 -34.52 -26.56 -2.80
CA VAL A 17 -33.16 -27.08 -2.67
C VAL A 17 -32.15 -26.29 -3.52
N LEU A 18 -32.61 -25.61 -4.58
CA LEU A 18 -31.72 -24.83 -5.46
C LEU A 18 -31.27 -23.48 -4.87
N ILE A 19 -31.98 -22.94 -3.88
CA ILE A 19 -31.62 -21.65 -3.24
C ILE A 19 -30.46 -21.83 -2.25
N SER A 20 -30.29 -23.03 -1.68
CA SER A 20 -29.22 -23.31 -0.72
C SER A 20 -27.85 -23.45 -1.38
N LEU A 21 -27.77 -23.96 -2.62
CA LEU A 21 -26.51 -24.05 -3.38
C LEU A 21 -25.92 -22.68 -3.74
N SER A 22 -26.76 -21.69 -4.04
CA SER A 22 -26.31 -20.33 -4.37
C SER A 22 -25.61 -19.61 -3.20
N HIS A 23 -26.04 -19.85 -1.97
CA HIS A 23 -25.47 -19.16 -0.80
C HIS A 23 -24.10 -19.75 -0.42
N THR A 24 -23.93 -21.08 -0.53
CA THR A 24 -22.63 -21.73 -0.30
C THR A 24 -21.61 -21.36 -1.38
N CYS A 25 -22.01 -21.29 -2.66
CA CYS A 25 -21.11 -20.87 -3.73
C CYS A 25 -20.58 -19.43 -3.54
N VAL A 26 -21.41 -18.47 -3.13
CA VAL A 26 -20.96 -17.08 -2.89
C VAL A 26 -19.99 -16.99 -1.70
N LEU A 27 -20.16 -17.82 -0.67
CA LEU A 27 -19.25 -17.85 0.47
C LEU A 27 -17.88 -18.45 0.11
N VAL A 28 -17.85 -19.49 -0.73
CA VAL A 28 -16.58 -20.10 -1.20
C VAL A 28 -15.81 -19.12 -2.10
N LEU A 29 -16.49 -18.42 -3.01
CA LEU A 29 -15.85 -17.41 -3.88
C LEU A 29 -15.28 -16.22 -3.08
N ARG A 30 -15.96 -15.78 -2.00
CA ARG A 30 -15.43 -14.74 -1.10
C ARG A 30 -14.25 -15.20 -0.24
N GLN A 31 -14.15 -16.50 0.02
CA GLN A 31 -13.08 -17.06 0.83
C GLN A 31 -11.79 -17.21 0.00
N ASP A 32 -11.92 -17.46 -1.30
CA ASP A 32 -10.81 -17.58 -2.24
C ASP A 32 -10.08 -16.24 -2.44
N ASP A 33 -10.82 -15.13 -2.58
CA ASP A 33 -10.26 -13.77 -2.67
C ASP A 33 -9.42 -13.39 -1.43
N LYS A 34 -9.91 -13.76 -0.23
CA LYS A 34 -9.16 -13.58 1.03
C LYS A 34 -7.93 -14.47 1.16
N ARG A 35 -7.88 -15.58 0.42
CA ARG A 35 -6.73 -16.48 0.42
C ARG A 35 -5.65 -15.90 -0.49
N GLU A 36 -6.01 -15.48 -1.69
CA GLU A 36 -5.09 -14.84 -2.63
C GLU A 36 -4.46 -13.57 -2.04
N GLN A 37 -5.24 -12.76 -1.33
CA GLN A 37 -4.73 -11.56 -0.67
C GLN A 37 -3.65 -11.87 0.38
N ARG A 38 -3.84 -12.94 1.17
CA ARG A 38 -2.84 -13.38 2.17
C ARG A 38 -1.60 -13.98 1.52
N GLU A 39 -1.75 -14.74 0.44
CA GLU A 39 -0.61 -15.27 -0.31
C GLU A 39 0.21 -14.14 -0.97
N HIS A 40 -0.46 -13.10 -1.46
CA HIS A 40 0.20 -11.91 -2.01
C HIS A 40 0.95 -11.12 -0.93
N GLU A 41 0.34 -10.91 0.24
CA GLU A 41 1.00 -10.26 1.38
C GLU A 41 2.24 -11.03 1.84
N LEU A 42 2.12 -12.35 1.97
CA LEU A 42 3.24 -13.22 2.37
C LEU A 42 4.37 -13.22 1.34
N ARG A 43 4.06 -13.17 0.03
CA ARG A 43 5.07 -12.99 -1.03
C ARG A 43 5.80 -11.66 -0.93
N MET A 44 5.09 -10.57 -0.67
CA MET A 44 5.69 -9.24 -0.51
C MET A 44 6.60 -9.17 0.73
N GLU A 45 6.16 -9.78 1.85
CA GLU A 45 6.97 -9.87 3.06
C GLU A 45 8.22 -10.74 2.86
N GLN A 46 8.07 -11.89 2.18
CA GLN A 46 9.19 -12.75 1.84
C GLN A 46 10.21 -12.05 0.93
N ALA A 47 9.74 -11.29 -0.07
CA ALA A 47 10.60 -10.49 -0.93
C ALA A 47 11.35 -9.39 -0.15
N ARG A 48 10.67 -8.71 0.78
CA ARG A 48 11.29 -7.70 1.65
C ARG A 48 12.35 -8.30 2.56
N SER A 49 12.06 -9.47 3.14
CA SER A 49 12.99 -10.21 4.00
C SER A 49 14.23 -10.66 3.21
N ALA A 50 14.05 -11.19 2.01
CA ALA A 50 15.16 -11.56 1.13
C ALA A 50 16.04 -10.35 0.75
N ALA A 51 15.44 -9.21 0.45
CA ALA A 51 16.17 -7.97 0.16
C ALA A 51 16.97 -7.46 1.38
N GLN A 52 16.41 -7.54 2.59
CA GLN A 52 17.14 -7.22 3.82
C GLN A 52 18.30 -8.17 4.08
N ALA A 53 18.12 -9.47 3.85
CA ALA A 53 19.17 -10.47 4.01
C ALA A 53 20.35 -10.23 3.06
N GLU A 54 20.08 -9.89 1.80
CA GLU A 54 21.12 -9.52 0.83
C GLU A 54 21.84 -8.22 1.22
N LEU A 55 21.13 -7.22 1.76
CA LEU A 55 21.75 -6.00 2.27
C LEU A 55 22.69 -6.29 3.45
N LEU A 56 22.23 -7.09 4.42
CA LEU A 56 23.03 -7.52 5.57
C LEU A 56 24.29 -8.29 5.13
N LYS A 57 24.14 -9.17 4.13
CA LYS A 57 25.25 -9.91 3.55
C LYS A 57 26.26 -9.00 2.86
N ALA A 58 25.80 -7.97 2.13
CA ALA A 58 26.68 -6.99 1.50
C ALA A 58 27.47 -6.15 2.53
N VAL A 59 26.82 -5.76 3.63
CA VAL A 59 27.44 -5.01 4.73
C VAL A 59 28.48 -5.85 5.46
N MET A 60 28.22 -7.14 5.71
CA MET A 60 29.16 -8.02 6.41
C MET A 60 30.27 -8.59 5.52
N GLY A 61 30.09 -8.62 4.20
CA GLY A 61 31.07 -9.11 3.23
C GLY A 61 32.15 -8.09 2.81
N SER A 62 32.00 -6.82 3.15
CA SER A 62 32.93 -5.76 2.73
C SER A 62 33.98 -5.47 3.80
N LYS A 63 35.03 -6.31 3.86
CA LYS A 63 36.25 -6.03 4.62
C LYS A 63 37.44 -5.90 3.65
N GLN A 64 38.02 -4.69 3.59
CA GLN A 64 39.30 -4.25 2.97
C GLN A 64 39.22 -3.81 1.50
N GLN A 65 39.68 -2.60 1.08
CA GLN A 65 40.87 -1.82 1.51
C GLN A 65 40.78 -0.29 1.18
N PRO A 66 41.43 0.62 1.96
CA PRO A 66 41.55 2.09 1.72
C PRO A 66 42.97 2.49 1.18
N PRO A 67 43.33 3.80 1.03
CA PRO A 67 42.66 4.96 0.40
C PRO A 67 43.56 5.69 -0.62
N ALA A 68 43.02 6.33 -1.66
CA ALA A 68 43.69 7.47 -2.32
C ALA A 68 42.72 8.34 -3.13
N ALA A 69 42.63 9.61 -2.71
CA ALA A 69 42.29 10.79 -3.51
C ALA A 69 40.85 10.90 -4.06
N GLN A 70 39.96 11.59 -3.32
CA GLN A 70 39.76 13.03 -3.48
C GLN A 70 38.58 13.52 -2.61
N SER A 71 38.90 14.51 -1.78
CA SER A 71 38.08 15.66 -1.38
C SER A 71 36.56 15.57 -1.50
N ALA A 72 35.89 15.42 -0.36
CA ALA A 72 35.18 16.54 0.24
C ALA A 72 34.76 16.15 1.65
N SER A 73 35.46 16.74 2.62
CA SER A 73 34.97 16.90 3.96
C SER A 73 33.72 17.79 3.89
N ALA A 74 32.56 17.20 3.64
CA ALA A 74 31.30 17.86 3.94
C ALA A 74 31.06 17.62 5.43
N ALA A 75 31.58 18.55 6.24
CA ALA A 75 30.97 18.85 7.53
C ALA A 75 29.44 18.86 7.35
N PRO A 76 28.64 18.47 8.36
CA PRO A 76 27.21 18.76 8.35
C PRO A 76 27.02 20.26 8.45
N GLU A 77 27.32 20.98 7.36
CA GLU A 77 27.01 22.36 7.16
C GLU A 77 25.49 22.40 7.17
N GLN A 78 24.95 22.89 8.28
CA GLN A 78 23.53 23.06 8.46
C GLN A 78 22.99 23.75 7.20
N PRO A 79 22.08 23.12 6.42
CA PRO A 79 21.64 23.67 5.16
C PRO A 79 21.11 25.08 5.42
N SER A 80 21.53 26.03 4.58
CA SER A 80 21.09 27.41 4.67
C SER A 80 19.55 27.48 4.73
N PRO A 81 18.96 28.47 5.41
CA PRO A 81 17.51 28.59 5.57
C PRO A 81 16.78 28.52 4.22
N GLY A 82 17.34 29.13 3.17
CA GLY A 82 16.81 29.05 1.81
C GLY A 82 16.71 27.62 1.27
N THR A 83 17.76 26.80 1.45
CA THR A 83 17.77 25.39 1.05
C THR A 83 16.71 24.57 1.79
N ARG A 84 16.47 24.87 3.08
CA ARG A 84 15.42 24.20 3.87
C ARG A 84 14.02 24.56 3.37
N ILE A 85 13.79 25.84 3.03
CA ILE A 85 12.51 26.31 2.50
C ILE A 85 12.24 25.72 1.10
N GLU A 86 13.24 25.60 0.23
CA GLU A 86 13.09 24.94 -1.07
C GLU A 86 12.71 23.47 -0.93
N LYS A 87 13.32 22.74 0.00
CA LYS A 87 12.94 21.36 0.30
C LYS A 87 11.47 21.27 0.76
N LEU A 88 11.05 22.15 1.67
CA LEU A 88 9.65 22.21 2.09
C LEU A 88 8.70 22.51 0.93
N LYS A 89 9.09 23.41 0.02
CA LYS A 89 8.30 23.74 -1.17
C LYS A 89 8.18 22.52 -2.10
N SER A 90 9.25 21.74 -2.26
CA SER A 90 9.18 20.48 -3.02
C SER A 90 8.25 19.45 -2.37
N LEU A 91 8.19 19.37 -1.05
CA LEU A 91 7.28 18.48 -0.34
C LEU A 91 5.81 18.92 -0.52
N LEU A 92 5.53 20.22 -0.47
CA LEU A 92 4.22 20.78 -0.73
C LEU A 92 3.75 20.48 -2.16
N ASN A 93 4.62 20.69 -3.16
CA ASN A 93 4.30 20.39 -4.57
C ASN A 93 4.02 18.89 -4.83
N ARG A 94 4.58 18.01 -3.99
CA ARG A 94 4.32 16.57 -4.04
C ARG A 94 3.07 16.16 -3.24
N GLY A 95 2.40 17.09 -2.58
CA GLY A 95 1.26 16.81 -1.70
C GLY A 95 1.65 16.03 -0.43
N LEU A 96 2.92 16.08 -0.01
CA LEU A 96 3.41 15.35 1.17
C LEU A 96 3.20 16.11 2.48
N ILE A 97 3.04 17.43 2.39
CA ILE A 97 2.72 18.30 3.51
C ILE A 97 1.61 19.26 3.09
N SER A 98 0.79 19.68 4.05
CA SER A 98 -0.25 20.70 3.82
C SER A 98 0.35 22.10 3.73
N GLU A 99 -0.38 23.05 3.14
CA GLU A 99 0.05 24.45 3.07
C GLU A 99 0.27 25.06 4.47
N GLU A 100 -0.53 24.64 5.45
CA GLU A 100 -0.38 25.02 6.86
C GLU A 100 0.96 24.52 7.46
N GLU A 101 1.32 23.26 7.21
CA GLU A 101 2.59 22.69 7.67
C GLU A 101 3.79 23.36 6.99
N PHE A 102 3.66 23.69 5.70
CA PHE A 102 4.67 24.43 4.96
C PHE A 102 4.91 25.80 5.59
N ASN A 103 3.85 26.56 5.86
CA ASN A 103 3.95 27.88 6.48
C ASN A 103 4.51 27.82 7.90
N SER A 104 4.05 26.89 8.72
CA SER A 104 4.54 26.71 10.09
C SER A 104 6.05 26.43 10.13
N LYS A 105 6.52 25.49 9.29
CA LYS A 105 7.95 25.17 9.19
C LYS A 105 8.77 26.30 8.54
N LYS A 106 8.22 27.00 7.56
CA LYS A 106 8.86 28.17 6.94
C LYS A 106 9.10 29.29 7.94
N VAL A 107 8.11 29.61 8.77
CA VAL A 107 8.23 30.61 9.85
C VAL A 107 9.27 30.18 10.88
N SER A 108 9.29 28.90 11.28
CA SER A 108 10.30 28.36 12.20
C SER A 108 11.73 28.54 11.65
N ILE A 109 11.95 28.26 10.36
CA ILE A 109 13.26 28.39 9.72
C ILE A 109 13.69 29.86 9.63
N LEU A 110 12.75 30.77 9.35
CA LEU A 110 13.04 32.21 9.30
C LEU A 110 13.30 32.81 10.68
N ALA A 111 12.71 32.25 11.74
CA ALA A 111 12.93 32.67 13.12
C ALA A 111 14.28 32.20 13.70
N GLU A 112 14.90 31.18 13.09
CA GLU A 112 16.24 30.68 13.45
C GLU A 112 17.39 31.52 12.84
N CYS A 113 17.09 32.54 12.03
CA CYS A 113 18.07 33.47 11.42
C CYS A 113 17.96 34.87 12.02
#